data_AF-A0A2M9ZFW8-F1
#
_entry.id   AF-A0A2M9ZFW8-F1
#
_cell.length_a   1.000
_cell.length_b   1.000
_cell.length_c   1.000
_cell.angle_alpha   90.00
_cell.angle_beta   90.00
_cell.angle_gamma   90.00
#
_symmetry.space_group_name_H-M   'P 1'
#
loop_
_entity.id
_entity.type
_entity.pdbx_description
1 polymer ?
#
loop_
_entity_poly.entity_id
_entity_poly.type
_entity_poly.pdbx_seq_one_letter_code
_entity_poly.pdbx_strand_id
1 'polypeptide(L)'
;MDSYKPKPLLNKSELRQIKRSRTRIGGQKVITDDVKKLKSLSVTPDLPPEELVNYYKEPIWIEYYIPRESRFAYEVKYLYVRLVDSEPRPAPLDGILREAVQKDTFVDLIEVMQRHPEKEKLIRSSYVNLFPFFESISSGYKQYMQTKDPYYLRIPLYHTETLMKREPSLATLEFTGNFSIHNLNWLVRRLNQGGKEFSLEDETISILIKRRNQYWEKNNLPEDEDFDLFAALFYEQAFPNRGLEEIAAAELLEEE
;
A
#
# COMPACT_ATOMS: atom_id res chain seq x y z
N MET A 1 -22.00 -28.62 -21.89
CA MET A 1 -20.56 -28.31 -21.87
C MET A 1 -20.15 -28.25 -20.43
N ASP A 2 -19.33 -29.20 -20.01
CA ASP A 2 -19.13 -29.54 -18.60
C ASP A 2 -18.43 -28.44 -17.82
N SER A 3 -18.99 -28.18 -16.64
CA SER A 3 -18.53 -27.22 -15.63
C SER A 3 -17.16 -27.64 -15.09
N TYR A 4 -16.10 -27.02 -15.58
CA TYR A 4 -14.77 -27.15 -14.98
C TYR A 4 -14.71 -26.35 -13.67
N LYS A 5 -14.96 -27.03 -12.55
CA LYS A 5 -14.63 -26.54 -11.22
C LYS A 5 -13.19 -26.96 -10.90
N PRO A 6 -12.24 -26.03 -10.74
CA PRO A 6 -10.92 -26.42 -10.27
C PRO A 6 -11.08 -27.03 -8.87
N LYS A 7 -10.50 -28.21 -8.68
CA LYS A 7 -10.42 -28.83 -7.36
C LYS A 7 -9.56 -27.93 -6.46
N PRO A 8 -9.98 -27.69 -5.20
CA PRO A 8 -9.15 -26.95 -4.27
C PRO A 8 -7.83 -27.69 -4.09
N LEU A 9 -6.71 -26.97 -4.23
CA LEU A 9 -5.36 -27.54 -4.12
C LEU A 9 -5.03 -28.02 -2.70
N LEU A 10 -5.82 -27.65 -1.69
CA LEU A 10 -5.65 -28.11 -0.31
C LEU A 10 -6.99 -28.46 0.35
N ASN A 11 -7.04 -29.62 1.01
CA ASN A 11 -8.21 -30.08 1.78
C ASN A 11 -8.35 -29.28 3.09
N LYS A 12 -9.54 -29.27 3.70
CA LYS A 12 -9.82 -28.66 5.03
C LYS A 12 -8.85 -29.12 6.12
N SER A 13 -8.20 -30.29 5.98
CA SER A 13 -7.13 -30.76 6.86
C SER A 13 -5.81 -30.00 6.68
N GLU A 14 -5.45 -29.61 5.46
CA GLU A 14 -4.21 -28.88 5.14
C GLU A 14 -4.35 -27.38 5.43
N LEU A 15 -5.55 -26.80 5.23
CA LEU A 15 -5.90 -25.47 5.75
C LEU A 15 -5.87 -25.43 7.29
N ARG A 16 -6.23 -26.53 7.96
CA ARG A 16 -6.04 -26.70 9.40
C ARG A 16 -4.58 -26.93 9.77
N GLN A 17 -3.76 -27.51 8.90
CA GLN A 17 -2.33 -27.69 9.12
C GLN A 17 -1.55 -26.39 8.93
N ILE A 18 -1.98 -25.50 8.02
CA ILE A 18 -1.45 -24.15 7.85
C ILE A 18 -1.93 -23.22 8.98
N LYS A 19 -3.18 -23.40 9.45
CA LYS A 19 -3.66 -22.75 10.68
C LYS A 19 -3.06 -23.35 11.97
N ARG A 20 -2.59 -24.61 11.97
CA ARG A 20 -1.81 -25.24 13.04
C ARG A 20 -0.30 -25.01 12.90
N SER A 21 0.20 -24.64 11.72
CA SER A 21 1.57 -24.14 11.55
C SER A 21 1.67 -22.65 11.92
N ARG A 22 0.55 -22.01 12.27
CA ARG A 22 0.53 -20.82 13.13
C ARG A 22 0.92 -21.13 14.58
N THR A 23 1.14 -22.38 14.96
CA THR A 23 1.56 -22.71 16.31
C THR A 23 3.07 -22.67 16.39
N ARG A 24 3.58 -21.61 17.03
CA ARG A 24 4.90 -21.57 17.65
C ARG A 24 5.16 -22.91 18.35
N ILE A 25 6.20 -23.63 17.94
CA ILE A 25 6.81 -24.65 18.78
C ILE A 25 8.12 -24.04 19.30
N GLY A 26 8.12 -23.64 20.57
CA GLY A 26 9.35 -23.30 21.30
C GLY A 26 10.04 -21.97 20.95
N GLY A 27 9.34 -20.99 20.36
CA GLY A 27 9.91 -19.64 20.17
C GLY A 27 10.95 -19.51 19.05
N GLN A 28 10.95 -20.39 18.04
CA GLN A 28 11.76 -20.22 16.84
C GLN A 28 10.93 -19.94 15.58
N LYS A 29 11.49 -19.06 14.74
CA LYS A 29 11.00 -18.55 13.46
C LYS A 29 10.91 -19.70 12.45
N VAL A 30 9.75 -19.87 11.81
CA VAL A 30 9.56 -20.90 10.77
C VAL A 30 10.14 -20.36 9.47
N ILE A 31 11.27 -20.95 9.10
CA ILE A 31 11.96 -20.80 7.81
C ILE A 31 11.10 -21.55 6.79
N THR A 32 10.75 -20.90 5.68
CA THR A 32 10.16 -21.60 4.54
C THR A 32 11.15 -22.65 4.04
N ASP A 33 10.81 -23.94 4.17
CA ASP A 33 11.69 -25.09 3.92
C ASP A 33 12.24 -25.20 2.48
N ASP A 34 11.83 -24.32 1.56
CA ASP A 34 12.32 -24.32 0.18
C ASP A 34 13.21 -23.10 -0.12
N VAL A 35 14.44 -23.16 0.39
CA VAL A 35 15.53 -22.21 0.05
C VAL A 35 15.74 -22.09 -1.47
N LYS A 36 15.41 -23.13 -2.26
CA LYS A 36 15.51 -23.06 -3.72
C LYS A 36 14.42 -22.18 -4.31
N LYS A 37 13.17 -22.30 -3.83
CA LYS A 37 12.07 -21.41 -4.25
C LYS A 37 12.42 -19.95 -3.96
N LEU A 38 12.85 -19.63 -2.73
CA LEU A 38 13.25 -18.27 -2.35
C LEU A 38 14.38 -17.69 -3.21
N LYS A 39 15.41 -18.48 -3.51
CA LYS A 39 16.52 -18.06 -4.39
C LYS A 39 16.08 -17.88 -5.84
N SER A 40 15.09 -18.64 -6.30
CA SER A 40 14.59 -18.56 -7.68
C SER A 40 13.66 -17.38 -7.94
N LEU A 41 13.14 -16.73 -6.90
CA LEU A 41 12.29 -15.55 -7.04
C LEU A 41 13.07 -14.40 -7.68
N SER A 42 12.51 -13.85 -8.76
CA SER A 42 13.08 -12.68 -9.44
C SER A 42 13.09 -11.47 -8.49
N VAL A 43 14.20 -10.71 -8.50
CA VAL A 43 14.39 -9.51 -7.63
C VAL A 43 13.62 -8.31 -8.18
N THR A 44 13.22 -8.37 -9.44
CA THR A 44 12.58 -7.27 -10.16
C THR A 44 11.62 -7.89 -11.17
N PRO A 45 10.36 -7.45 -11.23
CA PRO A 45 9.46 -7.89 -12.28
C PRO A 45 10.06 -7.48 -13.63
N ASP A 46 9.99 -8.36 -14.62
CA ASP A 46 10.50 -8.12 -15.97
C ASP A 46 9.57 -7.14 -16.70
N LEU A 47 9.62 -5.87 -16.28
CA LEU A 47 8.79 -4.78 -16.77
C LEU A 47 9.67 -3.71 -17.40
N PRO A 48 9.21 -3.08 -18.50
CA PRO A 48 9.88 -1.91 -19.05
C PRO A 48 10.07 -0.82 -17.98
N PRO A 49 11.19 -0.06 -18.01
CA PRO A 49 11.44 1.01 -17.05
C PRO A 49 10.29 2.03 -16.92
N GLU A 50 9.58 2.27 -18.02
CA GLU A 50 8.42 3.17 -18.06
C GLU A 50 7.26 2.66 -17.20
N GLU A 51 7.08 1.35 -17.12
CA GLU A 51 6.00 0.73 -16.33
C GLU A 51 6.35 0.66 -14.85
N LEU A 52 7.64 0.64 -14.48
CA LEU A 52 8.07 0.66 -13.07
C LEU A 52 7.62 1.91 -12.32
N VAL A 53 7.38 3.02 -13.02
CA VAL A 53 6.82 4.26 -12.44
C VAL A 53 5.48 4.00 -11.74
N ASN A 54 4.71 3.02 -12.23
CA ASN A 54 3.38 2.66 -11.74
C ASN A 54 3.38 1.75 -10.51
N TYR A 55 4.53 1.51 -9.89
CA TYR A 55 4.67 0.64 -8.74
C TYR A 55 5.36 1.37 -7.57
N TYR A 56 4.92 1.08 -6.36
CA TYR A 56 5.73 1.30 -5.17
C TYR A 56 6.63 0.08 -4.94
N LYS A 57 7.89 0.31 -4.60
CA LYS A 57 8.91 -0.73 -4.42
C LYS A 57 9.31 -0.79 -2.96
N GLU A 58 8.95 -1.87 -2.27
CA GLU A 58 9.25 -2.10 -0.86
C GLU A 58 10.35 -3.15 -0.69
N PRO A 59 11.46 -2.88 0.03
CA PRO A 59 12.46 -3.90 0.36
C PRO A 59 11.91 -4.95 1.35
N ILE A 60 12.06 -6.23 1.01
CA ILE A 60 11.69 -7.37 1.86
C ILE A 60 12.94 -8.15 2.23
N TRP A 61 13.14 -8.37 3.53
CA TRP A 61 14.30 -9.09 4.05
C TRP A 61 13.99 -10.57 4.16
N ILE A 62 14.76 -11.41 3.48
CA ILE A 62 14.60 -12.86 3.55
C ILE A 62 15.78 -13.43 4.31
N GLU A 63 15.48 -14.06 5.44
CA GLU A 63 16.45 -14.79 6.25
C GLU A 63 16.24 -16.28 6.04
N TYR A 64 17.30 -17.00 5.64
CA TYR A 64 17.27 -18.45 5.52
C TYR A 64 18.53 -19.08 6.09
N TYR A 65 18.39 -20.28 6.64
CA TYR A 65 19.50 -21.05 7.18
C TYR A 65 20.18 -21.87 6.07
N ILE A 66 21.51 -21.90 6.08
CA ILE A 66 22.34 -22.72 5.19
C ILE A 66 22.95 -23.85 6.03
N PRO A 67 22.38 -25.07 6.01
CA PRO A 67 22.83 -26.15 6.89
C PRO A 67 24.30 -26.55 6.69
N ARG A 68 24.78 -26.54 5.45
CA ARG A 68 26.18 -26.88 5.13
C ARG A 68 27.19 -25.93 5.75
N GLU A 69 26.80 -24.68 5.92
CA GLU A 69 27.65 -23.61 6.42
C GLU A 69 27.31 -23.23 7.87
N SER A 70 26.34 -23.93 8.48
CA SER A 70 25.82 -23.68 9.82
C SER A 70 25.55 -22.21 10.13
N ARG A 71 25.07 -21.44 9.15
CA ARG A 71 24.85 -19.99 9.27
C ARG A 71 23.54 -19.54 8.65
N PHE A 72 23.06 -18.38 9.09
CA PHE A 72 21.99 -17.65 8.42
C PHE A 72 22.56 -16.81 7.27
N ALA A 73 21.78 -16.68 6.21
CA ALA A 73 22.02 -15.76 5.11
C ALA A 73 20.81 -14.82 4.98
N TYR A 74 21.11 -13.58 4.62
CA TYR A 74 20.12 -12.54 4.39
C TYR A 74 20.15 -12.13 2.92
N GLU A 75 18.98 -12.02 2.32
CA GLU A 75 18.81 -11.52 0.96
C GLU A 75 17.72 -10.46 0.96
N VAL A 76 17.97 -9.34 0.30
CA VAL A 76 16.96 -8.31 0.08
C VAL A 76 16.30 -8.59 -1.26
N LYS A 77 15.00 -8.85 -1.24
CA LYS A 77 14.13 -8.86 -2.41
C LYS A 77 13.25 -7.61 -2.38
N TYR A 78 12.42 -7.42 -3.39
CA TYR A 78 11.53 -6.25 -3.46
C TYR A 78 10.11 -6.67 -3.79
N LEU A 79 9.17 -6.20 -2.98
CA LEU A 79 7.74 -6.25 -3.24
C LEU A 79 7.36 -5.06 -4.14
N TYR A 80 6.79 -5.36 -5.30
CA TYR A 80 6.30 -4.33 -6.23
C TYR A 80 4.78 -4.22 -6.12
N VAL A 81 4.30 -3.13 -5.54
CA VAL A 81 2.87 -2.87 -5.35
C VAL A 81 2.35 -1.94 -6.43
N ARG A 82 1.48 -2.43 -7.32
CA ARG A 82 0.87 -1.62 -8.37
C ARG A 82 0.03 -0.49 -7.78
N LEU A 83 0.28 0.74 -8.22
CA LEU A 83 -0.46 1.94 -7.80
C LEU A 83 -1.84 1.99 -8.46
N VAL A 84 -2.86 1.50 -7.75
CA VAL A 84 -4.24 1.50 -8.24
C VAL A 84 -4.90 2.86 -7.97
N ASP A 85 -5.24 3.57 -9.04
CA ASP A 85 -5.86 4.88 -8.96
C ASP A 85 -7.27 4.85 -8.33
N SER A 86 -7.65 6.00 -7.80
CA SER A 86 -8.95 6.21 -7.18
C SER A 86 -9.98 6.51 -8.26
N GLU A 87 -11.01 5.66 -8.39
CA GLU A 87 -12.11 5.91 -9.32
C GLU A 87 -13.08 6.94 -8.70
N PRO A 88 -13.35 8.09 -9.35
CA PRO A 88 -14.35 9.03 -8.86
C PRO A 88 -15.76 8.42 -8.96
N ARG A 89 -16.62 8.74 -7.99
CA ARG A 89 -18.03 8.30 -8.02
C ARG A 89 -18.79 8.93 -9.20
N PRO A 90 -19.93 8.35 -9.62
CA PRO A 90 -20.77 8.87 -10.69
C PRO A 90 -21.14 10.35 -10.49
N ALA A 91 -21.29 11.07 -11.61
CA ALA A 91 -21.58 12.52 -11.57
C ALA A 91 -22.92 12.80 -10.86
N PRO A 92 -23.06 13.94 -10.16
CA PRO A 92 -22.12 15.07 -10.06
C PRO A 92 -21.08 14.94 -8.92
N LEU A 93 -21.01 13.80 -8.25
CA LEU A 93 -20.07 13.57 -7.14
C LEU A 93 -18.62 13.59 -7.61
N ASP A 94 -17.72 13.93 -6.69
CA ASP A 94 -16.25 13.87 -6.86
C ASP A 94 -15.70 14.71 -8.02
N GLY A 95 -16.32 15.87 -8.30
CA GLY A 95 -15.89 16.74 -9.38
C GLY A 95 -14.41 17.14 -9.29
N ILE A 96 -13.88 17.31 -8.07
CA ILE A 96 -12.46 17.66 -7.84
C ILE A 96 -11.54 16.50 -8.21
N LEU A 97 -11.80 15.29 -7.70
CA LEU A 97 -10.99 14.11 -8.05
C LEU A 97 -11.08 13.80 -9.54
N ARG A 98 -12.27 13.92 -10.13
CA ARG A 98 -12.48 13.66 -11.55
C ARG A 98 -11.66 14.60 -12.42
N GLU A 99 -11.68 15.90 -12.13
CA GLU A 99 -10.85 16.88 -12.83
C GLU A 99 -9.37 16.52 -12.72
N ALA A 100 -8.93 16.15 -11.53
CA ALA A 100 -7.54 15.82 -11.25
C ALA A 100 -7.05 14.55 -11.98
N VAL A 101 -7.87 13.50 -12.02
CA VAL A 101 -7.59 12.27 -12.77
C VAL A 101 -7.52 12.57 -14.27
N GLN A 102 -8.46 13.35 -14.81
CA GLN A 102 -8.49 13.68 -16.25
C GLN A 102 -7.29 14.51 -16.70
N LYS A 103 -6.77 15.39 -15.83
CA LYS A 103 -5.66 16.30 -16.14
C LYS A 103 -4.29 15.79 -15.66
N ASP A 104 -4.24 14.62 -15.01
CA ASP A 104 -3.05 14.11 -14.33
C ASP A 104 -2.40 15.15 -13.38
N THR A 105 -3.25 15.83 -12.60
CA THR A 105 -2.83 16.87 -11.65
C THR A 105 -2.98 16.43 -10.21
N PHE A 106 -2.13 16.99 -9.34
CA PHE A 106 -2.27 16.87 -7.90
C PHE A 106 -3.48 17.68 -7.39
N VAL A 107 -4.17 17.17 -6.37
CA VAL A 107 -5.26 17.88 -5.69
C VAL A 107 -4.70 18.68 -4.52
N ASP A 108 -4.44 19.98 -4.74
CA ASP A 108 -4.08 20.93 -3.67
C ASP A 108 -5.36 21.54 -3.08
N LEU A 109 -5.74 21.15 -1.86
CA LEU A 109 -6.96 21.66 -1.22
C LEU A 109 -6.93 23.18 -0.94
N ILE A 110 -5.75 23.77 -0.78
CA ILE A 110 -5.63 25.24 -0.62
C ILE A 110 -6.04 25.93 -1.93
N GLU A 111 -5.60 25.39 -3.07
CA GLU A 111 -6.00 25.89 -4.39
C GLU A 111 -7.48 25.58 -4.69
N VAL A 112 -7.98 24.41 -4.28
CA VAL A 112 -9.40 24.07 -4.42
C VAL A 112 -10.28 25.07 -3.68
N MET A 113 -9.92 25.47 -2.46
CA MET A 113 -10.66 26.50 -1.71
C MET A 113 -10.67 27.85 -2.44
N GLN A 114 -9.57 28.22 -3.08
CA GLN A 114 -9.48 29.47 -3.86
C GLN A 114 -10.35 29.43 -5.12
N ARG A 115 -10.37 28.29 -5.83
CA ARG A 115 -11.16 28.09 -7.05
C ARG A 115 -12.65 27.86 -6.76
N HIS A 116 -12.97 27.32 -5.58
CA HIS A 116 -14.31 26.98 -5.13
C HIS A 116 -14.61 27.57 -3.73
N PRO A 117 -14.80 28.90 -3.62
CA PRO A 117 -15.09 29.54 -2.34
C PRO A 117 -16.34 28.97 -1.65
N GLU A 118 -17.30 28.45 -2.43
CA GLU A 118 -18.51 27.80 -1.91
C GLU A 118 -18.22 26.53 -1.10
N LYS A 119 -17.06 25.87 -1.33
CA LYS A 119 -16.64 24.65 -0.63
C LYS A 119 -15.75 24.92 0.58
N GLU A 120 -15.23 26.15 0.71
CA GLU A 120 -14.25 26.51 1.74
C GLU A 120 -14.71 26.17 3.16
N LYS A 121 -15.95 26.53 3.50
CA LYS A 121 -16.51 26.28 4.84
C LYS A 121 -16.46 24.80 5.21
N LEU A 122 -16.86 23.93 4.28
CA LEU A 122 -16.92 22.49 4.51
C LEU A 122 -15.53 21.86 4.54
N ILE A 123 -14.59 22.33 3.70
CA ILE A 123 -13.18 21.91 3.77
C ILE A 123 -12.62 22.25 5.14
N ARG A 124 -12.80 23.50 5.59
CA ARG A 124 -12.29 23.96 6.88
C ARG A 124 -12.83 23.17 8.06
N SER A 125 -14.12 22.87 8.06
CA SER A 125 -14.74 22.07 9.12
C SER A 125 -14.37 20.58 9.04
N SER A 126 -14.03 20.07 7.86
CA SER A 126 -13.63 18.66 7.68
C SER A 126 -12.21 18.38 8.17
N TYR A 127 -11.35 19.39 8.16
CA TYR A 127 -9.91 19.26 8.42
C TYR A 127 -9.44 20.18 9.54
N VAL A 128 -10.19 20.25 10.63
CA VAL A 128 -9.84 21.06 11.81
C VAL A 128 -8.46 20.63 12.32
N ASN A 129 -7.58 21.62 12.52
CA ASN A 129 -6.18 21.43 12.95
C ASN A 129 -5.24 20.71 11.96
N LEU A 130 -5.68 20.44 10.73
CA LEU A 130 -4.87 19.77 9.70
C LEU A 130 -4.37 20.73 8.61
N PHE A 131 -4.77 22.01 8.64
CA PHE A 131 -4.35 23.02 7.67
C PHE A 131 -2.83 23.22 7.54
N PRO A 132 -2.02 23.17 8.61
CA PRO A 132 -0.57 23.26 8.48
C PRO A 132 0.02 22.18 7.56
N PHE A 133 -0.57 20.98 7.53
CA PHE A 133 -0.17 19.91 6.61
C PHE A 133 -0.53 20.28 5.16
N PHE A 134 -1.73 20.80 4.91
CA PHE A 134 -2.15 21.24 3.58
C PHE A 134 -1.31 22.42 3.06
N GLU A 135 -0.94 23.36 3.93
CA GLU A 135 -0.05 24.48 3.57
C GLU A 135 1.36 23.99 3.21
N SER A 136 1.90 23.07 4.00
CA SER A 136 3.20 22.44 3.73
C SER A 136 3.20 21.63 2.42
N ILE A 137 2.12 20.86 2.17
CA ILE A 137 1.90 20.15 0.90
C ILE A 137 1.83 21.13 -0.26
N SER A 138 1.01 22.18 -0.16
CA SER A 138 0.85 23.21 -1.20
C SER A 138 2.18 23.89 -1.53
N SER A 139 2.96 24.22 -0.50
CA SER A 139 4.30 24.82 -0.65
C SER A 139 5.27 23.89 -1.40
N GLY A 140 5.39 22.63 -0.96
CA GLY A 140 6.26 21.65 -1.61
C GLY A 140 5.84 21.35 -3.06
N TYR A 141 4.53 21.26 -3.31
CA TYR A 141 3.99 21.09 -4.66
C TYR A 141 4.30 22.27 -5.57
N LYS A 142 4.10 23.51 -5.11
CA LYS A 142 4.43 24.73 -5.87
C LYS A 142 5.92 24.81 -6.16
N GLN A 143 6.76 24.49 -5.18
CA GLN A 143 8.21 24.46 -5.35
C GLN A 143 8.64 23.42 -6.40
N TYR A 144 8.04 22.23 -6.39
CA TYR A 144 8.23 21.24 -7.45
C TYR A 144 7.76 21.78 -8.81
N MET A 145 6.61 22.44 -8.88
CA MET A 145 6.12 22.98 -10.14
C MET A 145 7.03 24.05 -10.75
N GLN A 146 7.69 24.85 -9.91
CA GLN A 146 8.65 25.87 -10.34
C GLN A 146 10.01 25.30 -10.73
N THR A 147 10.55 24.38 -9.94
CA THR A 147 11.93 23.86 -10.10
C THR A 147 12.02 22.60 -10.95
N LYS A 148 10.91 21.85 -11.07
CA LYS A 148 10.84 20.48 -11.58
C LYS A 148 11.72 19.48 -10.85
N ASP A 149 12.19 19.79 -9.64
CA ASP A 149 12.98 18.88 -8.82
C ASP A 149 12.08 18.02 -7.92
N PRO A 150 11.99 16.69 -8.15
CA PRO A 150 11.14 15.79 -7.36
C PRO A 150 11.56 15.70 -5.88
N TYR A 151 12.76 16.17 -5.51
CA TYR A 151 13.18 16.31 -4.12
C TYR A 151 12.10 16.97 -3.25
N TYR A 152 11.46 18.03 -3.76
CA TYR A 152 10.46 18.82 -3.05
C TYR A 152 9.15 18.08 -2.79
N LEU A 153 8.95 16.91 -3.40
CA LEU A 153 7.75 16.09 -3.21
C LEU A 153 7.82 15.14 -2.01
N ARG A 154 9.00 14.98 -1.37
CA ARG A 154 9.15 14.10 -0.20
C ARG A 154 8.38 14.59 1.03
N ILE A 155 8.38 15.89 1.29
CA ILE A 155 7.58 16.48 2.39
C ILE A 155 6.08 16.35 2.10
N PRO A 156 5.59 16.71 0.90
CA PRO A 156 4.22 16.43 0.49
C PRO A 156 3.80 14.97 0.63
N LEU A 157 4.69 14.02 0.29
CA LEU A 157 4.44 12.59 0.45
C LEU A 157 4.17 12.24 1.91
N TYR A 158 5.12 12.55 2.79
CA TYR A 158 4.99 12.27 4.22
C TYR A 158 3.74 12.89 4.86
N HIS A 159 3.43 14.14 4.51
CA HIS A 159 2.21 14.79 5.01
C HIS A 159 0.93 14.21 4.41
N THR A 160 0.96 13.75 3.16
CA THR A 160 -0.17 13.04 2.55
C THR A 160 -0.47 11.76 3.31
N GLU A 161 0.55 10.97 3.68
CA GLU A 161 0.39 9.77 4.52
C GLU A 161 -0.22 10.10 5.89
N THR A 162 0.25 11.17 6.52
CA THR A 162 -0.30 11.64 7.80
C THR A 162 -1.79 12.00 7.67
N LEU A 163 -2.17 12.69 6.60
CA LEU A 163 -3.56 13.08 6.36
C LEU A 163 -4.46 11.88 6.02
N MET A 164 -3.93 10.88 5.31
CA MET A 164 -4.67 9.66 4.97
C MET A 164 -5.20 8.92 6.20
N LYS A 165 -4.50 8.99 7.34
CA LYS A 165 -4.95 8.41 8.63
C LYS A 165 -6.24 9.04 9.16
N ARG A 166 -6.64 10.21 8.63
CA ARG A 166 -7.85 10.96 9.03
C ARG A 166 -8.96 10.89 7.98
N GLU A 167 -8.74 10.17 6.88
CA GLU A 167 -9.75 9.95 5.84
C GLU A 167 -10.63 8.72 6.17
N PRO A 168 -11.91 8.70 5.72
CA PRO A 168 -12.58 9.74 4.94
C PRO A 168 -13.09 10.90 5.79
N SER A 169 -12.88 12.13 5.32
CA SER A 169 -13.49 13.34 5.88
C SER A 169 -14.89 13.64 5.28
N LEU A 170 -15.63 14.59 5.84
CA LEU A 170 -16.92 15.03 5.26
C LEU A 170 -16.72 15.59 3.84
N ALA A 171 -15.69 16.41 3.60
CA ALA A 171 -15.36 16.91 2.27
C ALA A 171 -15.08 15.78 1.27
N THR A 172 -14.37 14.73 1.70
CA THR A 172 -14.12 13.50 0.92
C THR A 172 -15.40 12.78 0.55
N LEU A 173 -16.33 12.66 1.49
CA LEU A 173 -17.61 12.01 1.26
C LEU A 173 -18.54 12.84 0.37
N GLU A 174 -18.42 14.16 0.34
CA GLU A 174 -19.32 15.02 -0.43
C GLU A 174 -18.81 15.36 -1.84
N PHE A 175 -17.55 15.79 -2.00
CA PHE A 175 -17.11 16.36 -3.28
C PHE A 175 -15.62 16.23 -3.63
N THR A 176 -14.71 15.99 -2.68
CA THR A 176 -13.29 15.80 -3.04
C THR A 176 -13.01 14.41 -3.55
N GLY A 177 -13.88 13.42 -3.23
CA GLY A 177 -13.60 12.01 -3.48
C GLY A 177 -12.39 11.54 -2.69
N ASN A 178 -11.94 10.31 -2.95
CA ASN A 178 -10.73 9.78 -2.32
C ASN A 178 -9.48 10.36 -3.02
N PHE A 179 -9.27 11.67 -2.84
CA PHE A 179 -8.18 12.46 -3.40
C PHE A 179 -6.84 12.17 -2.72
N SER A 180 -6.84 11.73 -1.46
CA SER A 180 -5.62 11.44 -0.72
C SER A 180 -4.85 10.26 -1.33
N ILE A 181 -5.56 9.19 -1.73
CA ILE A 181 -4.97 8.08 -2.50
C ILE A 181 -4.51 8.51 -3.89
N HIS A 182 -5.30 9.34 -4.58
CA HIS A 182 -4.89 9.90 -5.88
C HIS A 182 -3.58 10.69 -5.75
N ASN A 183 -3.51 11.56 -4.75
CA ASN A 183 -2.32 12.35 -4.44
C ASN A 183 -1.12 11.47 -4.07
N LEU A 184 -1.33 10.44 -3.23
CA LEU A 184 -0.27 9.48 -2.90
C LEU A 184 0.30 8.83 -4.17
N ASN A 185 -0.55 8.25 -5.01
CA ASN A 185 -0.11 7.64 -6.26
C ASN A 185 0.60 8.64 -7.18
N TRP A 186 0.07 9.86 -7.30
CA TRP A 186 0.67 10.92 -8.11
C TRP A 186 2.08 11.27 -7.60
N LEU A 187 2.26 11.44 -6.30
CA LEU A 187 3.55 11.77 -5.67
C LEU A 187 4.56 10.64 -5.88
N VAL A 188 4.16 9.38 -5.62
CA VAL A 188 5.01 8.20 -5.84
C VAL A 188 5.46 8.13 -7.30
N ARG A 189 4.56 8.33 -8.27
CA ARG A 189 4.91 8.34 -9.70
C ARG A 189 5.92 9.44 -10.05
N ARG A 190 5.72 10.67 -9.55
CA ARG A 190 6.66 11.78 -9.81
C ARG A 190 8.03 11.56 -9.17
N LEU A 191 8.08 10.96 -7.99
CA LEU A 191 9.34 10.59 -7.33
C LEU A 191 10.06 9.47 -8.09
N ASN A 192 9.33 8.44 -8.53
CA ASN A 192 9.85 7.36 -9.37
C ASN A 192 10.43 7.88 -10.69
N GLN A 193 9.68 8.75 -11.40
CA GLN A 193 10.16 9.42 -12.62
C GLN A 193 11.43 10.23 -12.37
N GLY A 194 11.55 10.81 -11.18
CA GLY A 194 12.71 11.55 -10.72
C GLY A 194 13.92 10.71 -10.31
N GLY A 195 13.79 9.38 -10.27
CA GLY A 195 14.79 8.48 -9.70
C GLY A 195 15.13 8.81 -8.25
N LYS A 196 14.18 9.36 -7.48
CA LYS A 196 14.40 9.72 -6.07
C LYS A 196 14.01 8.56 -5.18
N GLU A 197 14.87 8.26 -4.22
CA GLU A 197 14.55 7.30 -3.15
C GLU A 197 13.62 7.92 -2.12
N PHE A 198 12.65 7.13 -1.69
CA PHE A 198 11.69 7.43 -0.63
C PHE A 198 11.16 6.10 -0.09
N SER A 199 10.56 6.16 1.10
CA SER A 199 9.85 5.06 1.73
C SER A 199 8.48 5.54 2.16
N LEU A 200 7.52 4.63 2.23
CA LEU A 200 6.21 4.85 2.82
C LEU A 200 6.16 4.22 4.20
N GLU A 201 5.22 4.66 5.03
CA GLU A 201 4.90 4.01 6.29
C GLU A 201 4.27 2.63 6.05
N ASP A 202 4.51 1.70 6.97
CA ASP A 202 4.01 0.32 6.89
C ASP A 202 2.48 0.28 6.73
N GLU A 203 1.74 1.16 7.42
CA GLU A 203 0.29 1.26 7.26
C GLU A 203 -0.10 1.72 5.85
N THR A 204 0.63 2.67 5.26
CA THR A 204 0.39 3.14 3.88
C THR A 204 0.61 2.01 2.88
N ILE A 205 1.70 1.25 3.04
CA ILE A 205 2.02 0.09 2.19
C ILE A 205 0.91 -0.95 2.30
N SER A 206 0.41 -1.21 3.52
CA SER A 206 -0.71 -2.14 3.74
C SER A 206 -1.98 -1.72 3.00
N ILE A 207 -2.25 -0.41 2.91
CA ILE A 207 -3.37 0.14 2.14
C ILE A 207 -3.15 -0.07 0.65
N LEU A 208 -1.94 0.16 0.14
CA LEU A 208 -1.60 -0.08 -1.27
C LEU A 208 -1.76 -1.56 -1.66
N ILE A 209 -1.27 -2.49 -0.83
CA ILE A 209 -1.43 -3.94 -1.03
C ILE A 209 -2.91 -4.31 -1.07
N LYS A 210 -3.71 -3.81 -0.10
CA LYS A 210 -5.15 -4.05 -0.06
C LYS A 210 -5.85 -3.56 -1.33
N ARG A 211 -5.54 -2.34 -1.78
CA ARG A 211 -6.12 -1.75 -2.99
C ARG A 211 -5.73 -2.52 -4.25
N ARG A 212 -4.46 -2.95 -4.35
CA ARG A 212 -4.00 -3.84 -5.42
C ARG A 212 -4.84 -5.12 -5.44
N ASN A 213 -4.99 -5.79 -4.30
CA ASN A 213 -5.74 -7.06 -4.24
C ASN A 213 -7.21 -6.88 -4.62
N GLN A 214 -7.86 -5.81 -4.14
CA GLN A 214 -9.23 -5.46 -4.53
C GLN A 214 -9.36 -5.23 -6.04
N TYR A 215 -8.38 -4.59 -6.66
CA TYR A 215 -8.36 -4.40 -8.11
C TYR A 215 -8.18 -5.72 -8.85
N TRP A 216 -7.27 -6.60 -8.38
CA TRP A 216 -7.07 -7.93 -8.96
C TRP A 216 -8.36 -8.77 -8.93
N GLU A 217 -9.03 -8.79 -7.78
CA GLU A 217 -10.29 -9.52 -7.59
C GLU A 217 -11.41 -8.93 -8.46
N LYS A 218 -11.62 -7.61 -8.43
CA LYS A 218 -12.66 -6.92 -9.23
C LYS A 218 -12.52 -7.20 -10.72
N ASN A 219 -11.29 -7.36 -11.22
CA ASN A 219 -11.00 -7.57 -12.64
C ASN A 219 -10.75 -9.05 -13.00
N ASN A 220 -10.92 -10.00 -12.07
CA ASN A 220 -10.63 -11.42 -12.27
C ASN A 220 -9.23 -11.67 -12.88
N LEU A 221 -8.23 -10.95 -12.40
CA LEU A 221 -6.84 -11.13 -12.84
C LEU A 221 -6.27 -12.44 -12.28
N PRO A 222 -5.29 -13.07 -12.97
CA PRO A 222 -4.64 -14.27 -12.48
C PRO A 222 -3.95 -14.02 -11.14
N GLU A 223 -3.92 -15.07 -10.30
CA GLU A 223 -3.15 -15.07 -9.05
C GLU A 223 -1.67 -14.82 -9.33
N ASP A 224 -1.04 -14.10 -8.41
CA ASP A 224 0.35 -13.68 -8.49
C ASP A 224 1.06 -14.21 -7.24
N GLU A 225 1.47 -15.48 -7.31
CA GLU A 225 2.04 -16.21 -6.17
C GLU A 225 3.27 -15.50 -5.56
N ASP A 226 4.08 -14.86 -6.41
CA ASP A 226 5.28 -14.14 -5.99
C ASP A 226 4.90 -12.87 -5.20
N PHE A 227 3.92 -12.10 -5.68
CA PHE A 227 3.37 -10.97 -4.93
C PHE A 227 2.78 -11.42 -3.60
N ASP A 228 1.96 -12.47 -3.59
CA ASP A 228 1.29 -12.94 -2.38
C ASP A 228 2.29 -13.41 -1.32
N LEU A 229 3.37 -14.08 -1.75
CA LEU A 229 4.48 -14.46 -0.87
C LEU A 229 5.20 -13.24 -0.29
N PHE A 230 5.60 -12.28 -1.13
CA PHE A 230 6.30 -11.08 -0.65
C PHE A 230 5.42 -10.18 0.21
N ALA A 231 4.12 -10.08 -0.08
CA ALA A 231 3.16 -9.35 0.74
C ALA A 231 2.96 -10.02 2.11
N ALA A 232 2.94 -11.36 2.16
CA ALA A 232 2.89 -12.09 3.43
C ALA A 232 4.13 -11.82 4.29
N LEU A 233 5.34 -11.91 3.70
CA LEU A 233 6.59 -11.60 4.38
C LEU A 233 6.63 -10.14 4.87
N PHE A 234 6.14 -9.19 4.06
CA PHE A 234 5.98 -7.79 4.49
C PHE A 234 5.14 -7.69 5.76
N TYR A 235 3.95 -8.30 5.79
CA TYR A 235 3.07 -8.22 6.96
C TYR A 235 3.68 -8.84 8.23
N GLU A 236 4.44 -9.93 8.10
CA GLU A 236 5.15 -10.54 9.24
C GLU A 236 6.25 -9.62 9.81
N GLN A 237 6.92 -8.85 8.93
CA GLN A 237 8.01 -7.96 9.30
C GLN A 237 7.52 -6.63 9.88
N ALA A 238 6.54 -6.02 9.21
CA ALA A 238 5.98 -4.71 9.58
C ALA A 238 5.07 -4.78 10.82
N PHE A 239 4.36 -5.90 11.01
CA PHE A 239 3.39 -6.04 12.09
C PHE A 239 3.60 -7.33 12.91
N PRO A 240 4.75 -7.49 13.59
CA PRO A 240 5.14 -8.76 14.24
C PRO A 240 4.21 -9.17 15.39
N ASN A 241 3.45 -8.23 15.95
CA ASN A 241 2.52 -8.45 17.06
C ASN A 241 1.07 -8.66 16.61
N ARG A 242 0.79 -8.60 15.31
CA ARG A 242 -0.57 -8.72 14.79
C ARG A 242 -1.15 -10.11 15.11
N GLY A 243 -2.24 -10.14 15.87
CA GLY A 243 -2.89 -11.38 16.32
C GLY A 243 -2.45 -11.90 17.70
N LEU A 244 -1.47 -11.26 18.37
CA LEU A 244 -1.12 -11.61 19.76
C LEU A 244 -2.26 -11.27 20.74
N GLU A 245 -2.99 -10.18 20.49
CA GLU A 245 -4.14 -9.79 21.31
C GLU A 245 -5.32 -10.77 21.17
N GLU A 246 -5.55 -11.30 19.96
CA GLU A 246 -6.58 -12.32 19.72
C GLU A 246 -6.22 -13.65 20.40
N ILE A 247 -4.93 -13.98 20.46
CA ILE A 247 -4.42 -15.16 21.18
C ILE A 247 -4.57 -14.96 22.69
N ALA A 248 -4.15 -13.81 23.23
CA ALA A 248 -4.29 -13.50 24.64
C ALA A 248 -5.77 -13.45 25.10
N ALA A 249 -6.66 -12.92 24.25
CA ALA A 249 -8.09 -12.92 24.50
C ALA A 249 -8.72 -14.32 24.42
N ALA A 250 -8.25 -15.18 23.51
CA ALA A 250 -8.70 -16.57 23.42
C ALA A 250 -8.21 -17.40 24.61
N GLU A 251 -6.98 -17.21 25.07
CA GLU A 251 -6.42 -17.87 26.26
C GLU A 251 -7.18 -17.48 27.54
N LEU A 252 -7.57 -16.20 27.68
CA LEU A 252 -8.41 -15.73 28.80
C LEU A 252 -9.84 -16.32 28.79
N LEU A 253 -10.37 -16.70 27.62
CA LEU A 253 -11.70 -17.31 27.47
C LEU A 253 -11.68 -18.84 27.64
N GLU A 254 -10.51 -19.48 27.58
CA GLU A 254 -10.34 -20.92 27.82
C GLU A 254 -10.07 -21.25 29.30
N GLU A 255 -9.85 -20.24 30.15
CA GLU A 255 -9.62 -20.36 31.61
C GLU A 255 -10.90 -20.19 32.47
N GLU A 256 -12.09 -20.00 31.87
CA GLU A 256 -13.42 -20.06 32.53
C GLU A 256 -14.18 -21.37 32.24
#